data_AF-A0A959Y811-F1
#
_entry.id   AF-A0A959Y811-F1
#
_cell.length_a   1.000
_cell.length_b   1.000
_cell.length_c   1.000
_cell.angle_alpha   90.00
_cell.angle_beta   90.00
_cell.angle_gamma   90.00
#
_symmetry.space_group_name_H-M   'P 1'
#
loop_
_entity.id
_entity.type
_entity.pdbx_description
1 polymer ?
#
loop_
_entity_poly.entity_id
_entity_poly.type
_entity_poly.pdbx_seq_one_letter_code
_entity_poly.pdbx_strand_id
1 'polypeptide(L)' 'MTTAATMTAERPAYLALREPGWALLSGHGLEVGALHEPAPLPVACTVEYVDAISREEAARLFPEIEAERLVEPT' A
#
# COMPACT_ATOMS: atom_id res chain seq x y z
N MET A 1 -3.88 6.69 16.91
CA MET A 1 -4.49 7.53 15.86
C MET A 1 -3.37 7.91 14.92
N THR A 2 -3.23 7.21 13.79
CA THR A 2 -2.22 7.53 12.77
C THR A 2 -2.96 8.04 11.56
N THR A 3 -2.76 9.32 11.28
CA THR A 3 -3.40 10.06 10.19
C THR A 3 -2.76 9.61 8.88
N ALA A 4 -3.52 8.96 8.00
CA ALA A 4 -3.06 8.66 6.64
C ALA A 4 -2.96 9.97 5.85
N ALA A 5 -1.76 10.25 5.33
CA ALA A 5 -1.49 11.42 4.52
C ALA A 5 -2.34 11.38 3.23
N THR A 6 -3.17 12.40 3.04
CA THR A 6 -3.87 12.62 1.77
C THR A 6 -2.94 13.43 0.87
N MET A 7 -2.28 12.76 -0.08
CA MET A 7 -1.66 13.40 -1.25
C MET A 7 -2.18 12.71 -2.51
N THR A 8 -3.13 13.35 -3.20
CA THR A 8 -3.60 12.90 -4.51
C THR A 8 -2.62 13.37 -5.58
N ALA A 9 -1.51 12.64 -5.75
CA ALA A 9 -0.82 12.61 -7.03
C ALA A 9 -1.76 12.00 -8.09
N GLU A 10 -1.68 12.49 -9.33
CA GLU A 10 -2.44 11.93 -10.45
C GLU A 10 -2.08 10.44 -10.60
N ARG A 11 -3.08 9.55 -10.50
CA ARG A 11 -2.80 8.10 -10.48
C ARG A 11 -2.33 7.63 -11.86
N PRO A 12 -1.34 6.74 -11.93
CA PRO A 12 -0.88 6.19 -13.21
C PRO A 12 -2.01 5.49 -13.97
N ALA A 13 -2.10 5.72 -15.28
CA ALA A 13 -3.14 5.15 -16.14
C ALA A 13 -3.20 3.60 -16.09
N TYR A 14 -2.08 2.93 -15.78
CA TYR A 14 -2.02 1.48 -15.66
C TYR A 14 -2.82 0.93 -14.46
N LEU A 15 -3.24 1.77 -13.52
CA LEU A 15 -4.09 1.40 -12.39
C LEU A 15 -5.58 1.53 -12.67
N ALA A 16 -5.99 2.18 -13.76
CA ALA A 16 -7.40 2.53 -14.02
C ALA A 16 -8.35 1.32 -13.99
N LEU A 17 -7.89 0.13 -14.37
CA LEU A 17 -8.69 -1.10 -14.34
C LEU A 17 -8.74 -1.77 -12.95
N ARG A 18 -7.83 -1.43 -12.04
CA ARG A 18 -7.79 -1.96 -10.67
C ARG A 18 -8.73 -1.20 -9.75
N GLU A 19 -8.90 0.10 -9.97
CA GLU A 19 -9.71 0.97 -9.11
C GLU A 19 -11.15 0.51 -8.92
N PRO A 20 -11.91 0.12 -9.97
CA PRO A 20 -13.25 -0.39 -9.77
C PRO A 20 -13.27 -1.69 -8.96
N GLY A 21 -12.23 -2.53 -9.08
CA GLY A 21 -12.10 -3.75 -8.30
C GLY A 21 -11.85 -3.48 -6.82
N TRP A 22 -10.94 -2.56 -6.50
CA TRP A 22 -10.69 -2.13 -5.11
C TRP A 22 -11.93 -1.57 -4.44
N ALA A 23 -12.75 -0.81 -5.18
CA ALA A 23 -13.98 -0.21 -4.65
C ALA A 23 -15.06 -1.24 -4.26
N LEU A 24 -14.95 -2.49 -4.75
CA LEU A 24 -15.87 -3.58 -4.40
C LEU A 24 -15.43 -4.37 -3.16
N LEU A 25 -14.22 -4.13 -2.65
CA LEU A 25 -13.68 -4.86 -1.50
C LEU A 25 -14.25 -4.34 -0.17
N SER A 26 -14.37 -5.26 0.79
CA SER A 26 -14.76 -4.96 2.18
C SER A 26 -14.29 -6.08 3.10
N GLY A 27 -14.24 -5.83 4.41
CA GLY A 27 -13.89 -6.83 5.42
C GLY A 27 -12.40 -6.90 5.72
N HIS A 28 -11.91 -8.08 6.10
CA HIS A 28 -10.52 -8.30 6.49
C HIS A 28 -9.78 -9.09 5.41
N GLY A 29 -8.56 -8.67 5.05
CA GLY A 29 -7.77 -9.34 4.02
C GLY A 29 -6.29 -9.00 4.07
N LEU A 30 -5.55 -9.63 3.16
CA LEU A 30 -4.11 -9.44 3.00
C LEU A 30 -3.83 -8.65 1.72
N GLU A 31 -2.88 -7.73 1.79
CA GLU A 31 -2.27 -7.13 0.60
C GLU A 31 -0.83 -7.63 0.48
N VAL A 32 -0.54 -8.35 -0.60
CA VAL A 32 0.78 -8.92 -0.87
C VAL A 32 1.55 -7.98 -1.78
N GLY A 33 2.78 -7.61 -1.39
CA GLY A 33 3.66 -6.81 -2.24
C GLY A 33 3.37 -5.31 -2.24
N ALA A 34 2.85 -4.77 -1.14
CA ALA A 34 2.51 -3.34 -1.05
C ALA A 34 3.76 -2.46 -1.12
N LEU A 35 4.86 -2.86 -0.47
CA LEU A 35 6.16 -2.18 -0.42
C LEU A 35 6.08 -0.67 -0.13
N HIS A 36 5.85 0.19 -1.13
CA HIS A 36 5.74 1.64 -1.00
C HIS A 36 4.53 2.26 -1.73
N GLU A 37 3.70 1.42 -2.34
CA GLU A 37 2.51 1.79 -3.12
C GLU A 37 1.30 0.94 -2.69
N PRO A 38 0.85 1.05 -1.42
CA PRO A 38 -0.32 0.31 -0.96
C PRO A 38 -1.57 0.66 -1.78
N ALA A 39 -2.42 -0.33 -2.02
CA ALA A 39 -3.67 -0.14 -2.72
C ALA A 39 -4.58 0.84 -1.94
N PRO A 40 -5.23 1.81 -2.63
CA PRO A 40 -6.14 2.76 -2.00
C PRO A 40 -7.49 2.09 -1.71
N LEU A 41 -7.50 1.18 -0.74
CA LEU A 41 -8.67 0.37 -0.39
C LEU A 41 -9.72 1.19 0.39
N PRO A 42 -11.02 0.83 0.29
CA PRO A 42 -12.08 1.48 1.05
C PRO A 42 -11.84 1.42 2.56
N VAL A 43 -12.35 2.41 3.31
CA VAL A 43 -12.30 2.44 4.79
C VAL A 43 -13.00 1.26 5.47
N ALA A 44 -13.86 0.54 4.73
CA ALA A 44 -14.50 -0.69 5.17
C ALA A 44 -13.57 -1.92 5.11
N CYS A 45 -12.35 -1.77 4.59
CA CYS A 45 -11.33 -2.79 4.57
C CYS A 45 -10.40 -2.64 5.77
N THR A 46 -10.03 -3.76 6.37
CA THR A 46 -8.88 -3.90 7.25
C THR A 46 -7.86 -4.78 6.53
N VAL A 47 -6.62 -4.32 6.46
CA VAL A 47 -5.58 -4.90 5.62
C VAL A 47 -4.38 -5.24 6.49
N GLU A 48 -3.91 -6.46 6.36
CA GLU A 48 -2.59 -6.89 6.82
C GLU A 48 -1.64 -6.90 5.61
N TYR A 49 -0.49 -6.24 5.77
CA TYR A 49 0.50 -6.13 4.69
C TYR A 49 1.47 -7.29 4.75
N VAL A 50 1.71 -7.95 3.61
CA VAL A 50 2.62 -9.08 3.51
C VAL A 50 3.64 -8.80 2.41
N ASP A 51 4.88 -8.61 2.81
CA ASP A 51 6.03 -8.52 1.91
C ASP A 51 7.02 -9.66 2.19
N ALA A 52 7.80 -10.02 1.17
CA ALA A 52 8.80 -11.09 1.30
C ALA A 52 10.02 -10.68 2.14
N ILE A 53 10.18 -9.38 2.42
CA ILE A 53 11.30 -8.78 3.12
C ILE A 53 10.77 -7.80 4.16
N SER A 54 11.56 -7.55 5.21
CA SER A 54 11.21 -6.55 6.23
C SER A 54 11.28 -5.14 5.66
N ARG A 55 10.65 -4.18 6.36
CA ARG A 55 10.77 -2.76 6.02
C ARG A 55 12.22 -2.27 6.04
N GLU A 56 13.04 -2.73 7.00
CA GLU A 56 14.46 -2.38 7.04
C GLU A 56 15.25 -3.00 5.88
N GLU A 57 14.91 -4.23 5.48
CA GLU A 57 15.49 -4.86 4.29
C GLU A 57 15.15 -4.09 3.03
N ALA A 58 13.89 -3.70 2.86
CA ALA A 58 13.44 -2.88 1.74
C ALA A 58 14.18 -1.53 1.68
N ALA A 59 14.34 -0.84 2.82
CA ALA A 59 15.07 0.43 2.87
C ALA A 59 16.55 0.30 2.47
N ARG A 60 17.18 -0.85 2.72
CA ARG A 60 18.55 -1.12 2.27
C ARG A 60 18.65 -1.49 0.79
N LEU A 61 17.68 -2.25 0.29
CA LEU A 61 17.66 -2.75 -1.09
C LEU A 61 17.22 -1.67 -2.09
N PHE A 62 16.33 -0.78 -1.68
CA PHE A 62 15.74 0.28 -2.49
C PHE A 62 15.96 1.66 -1.86
N PRO A 63 17.22 2.12 -1.72
CA PRO A 63 17.53 3.40 -1.07
C PRO A 63 17.00 4.62 -1.81
N GLU A 64 16.57 4.48 -3.07
CA GLU A 64 15.87 5.50 -3.85
C GLU A 64 14.42 5.75 -3.39
N ILE A 65 13.87 4.87 -2.56
CA ILE A 65 12.54 5.01 -1.97
C ILE A 65 12.70 5.62 -0.57
N GLU A 66 12.04 6.74 -0.33
CA GLU A 66 11.97 7.35 1.01
C GLU A 66 11.43 6.33 2.04
N ALA A 67 12.15 6.12 3.14
CA ALA A 67 11.85 5.07 4.11
C ALA A 67 10.47 5.23 4.78
N GLU A 68 9.95 6.46 4.84
CA GLU A 68 8.61 6.80 5.32
C GLU A 68 7.51 6.33 4.38
N ARG A 69 7.82 6.06 3.11
CA ARG A 69 6.86 5.51 2.15
C ARG A 69 6.77 3.99 2.22
N LEU A 70 7.76 3.31 2.80
CA LEU A 70 7.75 1.86 2.95
C LEU A 70 6.72 1.45 4.02
N VAL A 71 5.80 0.57 3.66
CA VAL A 71 4.82 0.00 4.60
C VAL A 71 5.49 -1.01 5.52
N GLU A 72 4.93 -1.17 6.72
CA GLU A 72 5.35 -2.20 7.66
C GLU A 72 4.53 -3.47 7.39
N PRO A 73 5.16 -4.60 7.06
CA PRO A 73 4.49 -5.89 7.03
C PRO A 73 3.90 -6.21 8.41
N THR A 74 2.67 -6.71 8.44
CA THR A 74 1.88 -6.91 9.68
C THR A 74 2.03 -8.32 10.24
#